data_AF-A0AAD9TIJ1-F1
#
_entry.id   AF-A0AAD9TIJ1-F1
#
_cell.length_a   1.000
_cell.length_b   1.000
_cell.length_c   1.000
_cell.angle_alpha   90.00
_cell.angle_beta   90.00
_cell.angle_gamma   90.00
#
_symmetry.space_group_name_H-M   'P 1'
#
loop_
_entity.id
_entity.type
_entity.pdbx_description
1 polymer ?
#
loop_
_entity_poly.entity_id
_entity_poly.type
_entity_poly.pdbx_seq_one_letter_code
_entity_poly.pdbx_strand_id
1 'polypeptide(L)'
;MITQLKFFFFFLLSSLNVDLAAAQDLKAKENPFTPKAYLIRYLNQQTNQNSLKSQFLISKASPLNAAEAASYAKLAAQDTLSSVLQSFCSSAKLFCFPDLSPSLEKHGGDASFAVYETKNFTDYGAKALGFGNSFKNYSDDGHSSDPINSFTQYSHGSVSHGEKFSSYGTSGNVVDQSFNTYGTHAVGGTGEFKNYNNHVNVLDLRFTTYSDKGVSRVQSFKAYTENTNSGNESFTSYGKNGNGAKNDFVGYSTNSNGIGSDFNGYGETANSVNDTFVSYGNNGDVPENRFQSYGDRGLGVIDNFISYNKESNVGDNTFKNYGKNSTGDEINFKNYEQGHNPVPTRFSEYGLKDPATLQIGFNKYGPNRDFKLYAKDGVTFTSYINKTETKAGGSSVNKWVEPGKFFLKKIV
;
A
#
# COMPACT_ATOMS: atom_id res chain seq x y z
N MET A 1 6.43 34.21 10.58
CA MET A 1 7.19 33.03 11.06
C MET A 1 8.71 33.24 11.06
N ILE A 2 9.27 34.07 10.16
CA ILE A 2 10.73 34.31 10.04
C ILE A 2 11.29 35.27 11.13
N THR A 3 10.48 36.19 11.65
CA THR A 3 10.91 37.19 12.65
C THR A 3 11.00 36.65 14.09
N GLN A 4 10.19 35.64 14.44
CA GLN A 4 10.25 34.94 15.73
C GLN A 4 11.49 34.01 15.82
N LEU A 5 11.91 33.43 14.69
CA LEU A 5 13.08 32.55 14.60
C LEU A 5 14.41 33.32 14.75
N LYS A 6 14.47 34.57 14.26
CA LYS A 6 15.62 35.47 14.44
C LYS A 6 15.82 35.91 15.89
N PHE A 7 14.73 36.11 16.64
CA PHE A 7 14.80 36.52 18.05
C PHE A 7 15.30 35.39 18.95
N PHE A 8 14.97 34.14 18.62
CA PHE A 8 15.46 32.95 19.34
C PHE A 8 16.96 32.69 19.07
N PHE A 9 17.45 32.98 17.87
CA PHE A 9 18.85 32.75 17.47
C PHE A 9 19.82 33.78 18.06
N PHE A 10 19.41 35.04 18.22
CA PHE A 10 20.27 36.10 18.76
C PHE A 10 20.55 35.94 20.27
N PHE A 11 19.62 35.34 21.03
CA PHE A 11 19.83 35.04 22.46
C PHE A 11 20.79 33.86 22.70
N LEU A 12 20.91 32.92 21.75
CA LEU A 12 21.84 31.78 21.84
C LEU A 12 23.31 32.24 21.73
N LEU A 13 23.60 33.21 20.86
CA LEU A 13 24.96 33.72 20.63
C LEU A 13 25.52 34.55 21.79
N SER A 14 24.70 35.29 22.53
CA SER A 14 25.14 36.18 23.62
C SER A 14 25.58 35.44 24.90
N SER A 15 25.33 34.14 25.01
CA SER A 15 25.63 33.35 26.23
C SER A 15 26.93 32.53 26.16
N LEU A 16 27.71 32.67 25.07
CA LEU A 16 29.00 31.99 24.87
C LEU A 16 30.20 32.70 25.53
N ASN A 17 30.01 33.85 26.17
CA ASN A 17 31.06 34.60 26.86
C ASN A 17 30.82 34.69 28.36
N VAL A 18 30.90 33.59 29.12
CA VAL A 18 31.17 33.65 30.57
C VAL A 18 32.01 32.43 31.01
N ASP A 19 32.97 32.74 31.86
CA ASP A 19 34.19 32.05 32.29
C ASP A 19 34.22 30.54 32.58
N LEU A 20 35.41 30.03 32.32
CA LEU A 20 35.99 28.74 32.68
C LEU A 20 36.39 28.73 34.17
N ALA A 21 35.62 28.06 35.04
CA ALA A 21 36.13 27.59 36.34
C ALA A 21 35.27 26.48 36.97
N ALA A 22 35.96 25.57 37.65
CA ALA A 22 35.47 24.50 38.53
C ALA A 22 34.95 23.21 37.88
N ALA A 23 35.90 22.31 37.61
CA ALA A 23 35.65 20.88 37.62
C ALA A 23 35.59 20.38 39.08
N GLN A 24 34.51 19.69 39.46
CA GLN A 24 34.60 18.47 40.28
C GLN A 24 33.31 17.65 40.25
N ASP A 25 33.54 16.34 40.41
CA ASP A 25 32.67 15.21 40.72
C ASP A 25 31.92 14.43 39.62
N LEU A 26 32.07 13.10 39.76
CA LEU A 26 31.93 11.99 38.82
C LEU A 26 30.57 11.29 38.90
N LYS A 27 29.79 11.41 37.83
CA LYS A 27 28.91 10.38 37.24
C LYS A 27 28.82 10.77 35.78
N ALA A 28 29.22 9.88 34.85
CA ALA A 28 29.35 10.12 33.40
C ALA A 28 28.53 11.34 32.93
N LYS A 29 29.15 12.53 32.99
CA LYS A 29 28.43 13.80 32.86
C LYS A 29 28.09 13.92 31.39
N GLU A 30 26.79 13.91 31.08
CA GLU A 30 26.31 14.39 29.78
C GLU A 30 27.04 15.69 29.46
N ASN A 31 27.63 15.79 28.28
CA ASN A 31 28.45 16.93 27.91
C ASN A 31 27.62 18.22 28.13
N PRO A 32 28.11 19.18 28.96
CA PRO A 32 27.35 20.36 29.35
C PRO A 32 27.06 21.30 28.18
N PHE A 33 27.71 21.09 27.03
CA PHE A 33 27.53 21.84 25.79
C PHE A 33 26.60 21.14 24.78
N THR A 34 25.88 20.09 25.20
CA THR A 34 24.87 19.46 24.33
C THR A 34 23.59 20.31 24.26
N PRO A 35 22.87 20.30 23.13
CA PRO A 35 21.57 20.95 23.00
C PRO A 35 20.57 20.54 24.10
N LYS A 36 20.63 19.27 24.53
CA LYS A 36 19.87 18.74 25.68
C LYS A 36 20.24 19.40 27.00
N ALA A 37 21.54 19.51 27.32
CA ALA A 37 22.01 20.19 28.53
C ALA A 37 21.63 21.68 28.55
N TYR A 38 21.68 22.34 27.40
CA TYR A 38 21.23 23.73 27.24
C TYR A 38 19.73 23.88 27.53
N LEU A 39 18.87 23.03 26.95
CA LEU A 39 17.43 23.06 27.18
C LEU A 39 17.08 22.83 28.66
N ILE A 40 17.75 21.87 29.30
CA ILE A 40 17.58 21.61 30.74
C ILE A 40 17.96 22.84 31.57
N ARG A 41 19.03 23.55 31.21
CA ARG A 41 19.47 24.79 31.87
C ARG A 41 18.50 25.95 31.64
N TYR A 42 18.00 26.11 30.43
CA TYR A 42 17.02 27.15 30.10
C TYR A 42 15.71 26.93 30.88
N LEU A 43 15.20 25.70 30.90
CA LEU A 43 14.02 25.35 31.71
C LEU A 43 14.27 25.60 33.20
N ASN A 44 15.45 25.26 33.71
CA ASN A 44 15.86 25.56 35.10
C ASN A 44 15.87 27.05 35.45
N GLN A 45 16.14 27.93 34.48
CA GLN A 45 16.11 29.37 34.69
C GLN A 45 14.70 29.95 34.59
N GLN A 46 13.84 29.40 33.72
CA GLN A 46 12.51 29.94 33.43
C GLN A 46 11.41 29.40 34.37
N THR A 47 11.60 28.22 34.96
CA THR A 47 10.67 27.66 35.95
C THR A 47 11.29 27.72 37.33
N ASN A 48 10.59 28.29 38.33
CA ASN A 48 10.98 28.23 39.74
C ASN A 48 11.31 26.76 40.10
N GLN A 49 12.41 26.56 40.83
CA GLN A 49 13.25 25.35 40.89
C GLN A 49 12.61 23.97 41.21
N ASN A 50 11.27 23.81 41.25
CA ASN A 50 10.61 22.58 41.70
C ASN A 50 9.48 22.04 40.79
N SER A 51 9.27 22.53 39.56
CA SER A 51 8.31 21.88 38.66
C SER A 51 8.90 20.58 38.08
N LEU A 52 8.14 19.47 38.20
CA LEU A 52 8.44 18.18 37.56
C LEU A 52 8.68 18.38 36.07
N LYS A 53 9.95 18.40 35.67
CA LYS A 53 10.33 18.54 34.27
C LYS A 53 9.81 17.32 33.53
N SER A 54 9.03 17.54 32.47
CA SER A 54 8.54 16.47 31.62
C SER A 54 9.72 15.69 31.05
N GLN A 55 9.93 14.47 31.57
CA GLN A 55 10.94 13.55 31.05
C GLN A 55 10.71 13.24 29.57
N PHE A 56 9.45 13.32 29.12
CA PHE A 56 9.08 13.23 27.71
C PHE A 56 9.66 14.39 26.89
N LEU A 57 9.54 15.65 27.32
CA LEU A 57 10.09 16.77 26.57
C LEU A 57 11.63 16.76 26.54
N ILE A 58 12.25 16.34 27.65
CA ILE A 58 13.72 16.21 27.74
C ILE A 58 14.23 15.02 26.92
N SER A 59 13.48 13.92 26.81
CA SER A 59 13.85 12.77 25.97
C SER A 59 13.65 13.04 24.48
N LYS A 60 12.85 14.05 24.12
CA LYS A 60 12.67 14.56 22.76
C LYS A 60 13.60 15.73 22.40
N ALA A 61 14.42 16.20 23.34
CA ALA A 61 15.49 17.14 23.03
C ALA A 61 16.50 16.46 22.09
N SER A 62 16.74 17.09 20.95
CA SER A 62 17.54 16.57 19.83
C SER A 62 18.80 15.81 20.29
N PRO A 63 19.07 14.60 19.77
CA PRO A 63 20.25 13.79 20.11
C PRO A 63 21.54 14.27 19.43
N LEU A 64 21.53 15.43 18.76
CA LEU A 64 22.71 15.98 18.11
C LEU A 64 23.86 16.12 19.12
N ASN A 65 25.02 15.59 18.75
CA ASN A 65 26.24 15.83 19.50
C ASN A 65 26.75 17.26 19.26
N ALA A 66 27.71 17.72 20.07
CA ALA A 66 28.20 19.10 20.00
C ALA A 66 28.81 19.47 18.63
N ALA A 67 29.45 18.52 17.94
CA ALA A 67 30.04 18.76 16.63
C ALA A 67 28.97 18.86 15.53
N GLU A 68 27.96 17.99 15.57
CA GLU A 68 26.81 18.04 14.66
C GLU A 68 26.02 19.34 14.86
N ALA A 69 25.73 19.70 16.11
CA ALA A 69 25.03 20.93 16.44
C ALA A 69 25.78 22.17 15.93
N ALA A 70 27.11 22.24 16.12
CA ALA A 70 27.93 23.34 15.61
C ALA A 70 27.96 23.39 14.07
N SER A 71 28.04 22.22 13.42
CA SER A 71 28.08 22.11 11.96
C SER A 71 26.77 22.54 11.33
N TYR A 72 25.63 22.04 11.82
CA TYR A 72 24.31 22.43 11.33
C TYR A 72 23.96 23.88 11.68
N ALA A 73 24.41 24.39 12.83
CA ALA A 73 24.26 25.82 13.16
C ALA A 73 25.04 26.72 12.19
N LYS A 74 26.23 26.31 11.75
CA LYS A 74 27.00 27.03 10.73
C LYS A 74 26.27 27.04 9.38
N LEU A 75 25.72 25.90 8.95
CA LEU A 75 24.95 25.80 7.72
C LEU A 75 23.65 26.61 7.79
N ALA A 76 23.01 26.67 8.96
CA ALA A 76 21.85 27.52 9.20
C ALA A 76 22.20 29.01 9.11
N ALA A 77 23.30 29.44 9.72
CA ALA A 77 23.77 30.82 9.66
C ALA A 77 24.21 31.28 8.26
N GLN A 78 24.53 30.32 7.38
CA GLN A 78 24.88 30.55 5.98
C GLN A 78 23.68 30.41 5.03
N ASP A 79 22.46 30.22 5.55
CA ASP A 79 21.24 29.93 4.78
C ASP A 79 21.36 28.70 3.85
N THR A 80 22.28 27.77 4.14
CA THR A 80 22.52 26.54 3.35
C THR A 80 22.01 25.27 4.03
N LEU A 81 21.39 25.37 5.22
CA LEU A 81 20.86 24.21 5.94
C LEU A 81 19.83 23.40 5.12
N SER A 82 19.05 24.07 4.26
CA SER A 82 18.09 23.41 3.37
C SER A 82 18.74 22.35 2.47
N SER A 83 19.98 22.56 2.03
CA SER A 83 20.74 21.61 1.19
C SER A 83 21.12 20.31 1.90
N VAL A 84 21.04 20.27 3.22
CA VAL A 84 21.37 19.09 4.06
C VAL A 84 20.25 18.76 5.04
N LEU A 85 19.03 19.22 4.77
CA LEU A 85 17.90 19.15 5.71
C LEU A 85 17.62 17.71 6.14
N GLN A 86 17.65 16.75 5.21
CA GLN A 86 17.41 15.35 5.51
C GLN A 86 18.46 14.76 6.48
N SER A 87 19.73 15.09 6.28
CA SER A 87 20.82 14.67 7.16
C SER A 87 20.69 15.31 8.54
N PHE A 88 20.34 16.60 8.60
CA PHE A 88 20.05 17.29 9.85
C PHE A 88 18.92 16.60 10.62
N CYS A 89 17.82 16.28 9.95
CA CYS A 89 16.65 15.68 10.59
C CYS A 89 16.89 14.25 11.06
N SER A 90 17.61 13.45 10.27
CA SER A 90 18.09 12.12 10.67
C SER A 90 18.98 12.20 11.92
N SER A 91 20.03 13.04 11.88
CA SER A 91 20.92 13.26 13.04
C SER A 91 20.18 13.80 14.26
N ALA A 92 19.17 14.64 14.05
CA ALA A 92 18.38 15.27 15.10
C ALA A 92 17.17 14.43 15.56
N LYS A 93 16.94 13.26 14.96
CA LYS A 93 15.71 12.44 15.12
C LYS A 93 14.43 13.29 15.06
N LEU A 94 14.41 14.25 14.14
CA LEU A 94 13.27 15.11 13.87
C LEU A 94 12.48 14.54 12.69
N PHE A 95 11.15 14.63 12.80
CA PHE A 95 10.29 14.41 11.65
C PHE A 95 10.49 15.57 10.66
N CYS A 96 10.97 15.27 9.47
CA CYS A 96 11.11 16.24 8.39
C CYS A 96 10.50 15.66 7.14
N PHE A 97 9.73 16.50 6.45
CA PHE A 97 9.19 16.14 5.15
C PHE A 97 10.36 15.97 4.19
N PRO A 98 10.47 14.82 3.49
CA PRO A 98 11.46 14.66 2.44
C PRO A 98 11.25 15.76 1.39
N ASP A 99 12.33 16.15 0.72
CA ASP A 99 12.20 17.02 -0.45
C ASP A 99 11.38 16.28 -1.52
N LEU A 100 10.12 16.69 -1.67
CA LEU A 100 9.20 16.17 -2.68
C LEU A 100 9.48 16.73 -4.07
N SER A 101 10.56 17.51 -4.24
CA SER A 101 11.00 17.95 -5.55
C SER A 101 11.24 16.71 -6.43
N PRO A 102 10.60 16.63 -7.61
CA PRO A 102 10.75 15.48 -8.49
C PRO A 102 12.23 15.35 -8.89
N SER A 103 12.81 14.17 -8.66
CA SER A 103 14.15 13.87 -9.18
C SER A 103 14.09 13.90 -10.71
N LEU A 104 14.86 14.78 -11.35
CA LEU A 104 14.96 14.79 -12.81
C LEU A 104 15.76 13.59 -13.36
N GLU A 105 16.22 12.67 -12.50
CA GLU A 105 16.90 11.46 -12.90
C GLU A 105 15.98 10.58 -13.77
N LYS A 106 16.44 10.30 -14.98
CA LYS A 106 15.81 9.37 -15.91
C LYS A 106 16.72 8.16 -16.09
N HIS A 107 16.17 6.97 -15.87
CA HIS A 107 16.90 5.72 -16.07
C HIS A 107 16.28 4.96 -17.25
N GLY A 108 16.89 5.14 -18.43
CA GLY A 108 16.42 4.52 -19.67
C GLY A 108 16.95 3.10 -19.94
N GLY A 109 17.84 2.58 -19.08
CA GLY A 109 18.43 1.24 -19.22
C GLY A 109 18.20 0.38 -17.99
N ASP A 110 18.57 -0.90 -18.09
CA ASP A 110 18.47 -1.86 -17.01
C ASP A 110 19.25 -1.35 -15.79
N ALA A 111 18.64 -1.38 -14.61
CA ALA A 111 19.39 -1.23 -13.37
C ALA A 111 19.00 -2.32 -12.38
N SER A 112 20.00 -2.68 -11.59
CA SER A 112 19.85 -3.60 -10.48
C SER A 112 20.57 -2.98 -9.31
N PHE A 113 19.89 -2.91 -8.17
CA PHE A 113 20.49 -2.44 -6.93
C PHE A 113 20.08 -3.34 -5.77
N ALA A 114 20.96 -3.43 -4.78
CA ALA A 114 20.80 -4.32 -3.64
C ALA A 114 20.15 -3.65 -2.42
N VAL A 115 20.21 -2.32 -2.35
CA VAL A 115 19.58 -1.45 -1.36
C VAL A 115 19.32 -0.10 -2.05
N TYR A 116 18.11 0.43 -1.91
CA TYR A 116 17.79 1.77 -2.41
C TYR A 116 16.89 2.49 -1.41
N GLU A 117 17.43 3.57 -0.83
CA GLU A 117 16.83 4.32 0.28
C GLU A 117 16.30 5.67 -0.22
N THR A 118 15.03 5.95 0.09
CA THR A 118 14.39 7.30 0.09
C THR A 118 14.78 8.27 -1.03
N LYS A 119 14.46 7.94 -2.29
CA LYS A 119 14.44 8.93 -3.38
C LYS A 119 13.19 8.82 -4.24
N ASN A 120 12.64 9.98 -4.61
CA ASN A 120 11.61 10.08 -5.64
C ASN A 120 12.19 9.70 -7.00
N PHE A 121 11.49 8.88 -7.78
CA PHE A 121 11.84 8.59 -9.16
C PHE A 121 10.81 9.18 -10.10
N THR A 122 11.28 9.90 -11.11
CA THR A 122 10.37 10.45 -12.11
C THR A 122 10.17 9.48 -13.27
N ASP A 123 11.21 8.76 -13.73
CA ASP A 123 11.05 7.81 -14.85
C ASP A 123 12.08 6.67 -14.84
N TYR A 124 11.59 5.43 -14.92
CA TYR A 124 12.42 4.24 -14.92
C TYR A 124 11.88 3.18 -15.90
N GLY A 125 12.76 2.64 -16.75
CA GLY A 125 12.40 1.57 -17.69
C GLY A 125 11.39 1.99 -18.77
N ALA A 126 11.07 3.28 -18.89
CA ALA A 126 10.19 3.76 -19.95
C ALA A 126 10.82 3.53 -21.32
N LYS A 127 10.04 2.92 -22.21
CA LYS A 127 10.47 2.50 -23.56
C LYS A 127 11.70 1.61 -23.56
N ALA A 128 12.04 0.97 -22.43
CA ALA A 128 13.13 0.01 -22.36
C ALA A 128 12.81 -1.20 -23.23
N LEU A 129 13.84 -1.79 -23.84
CA LEU A 129 13.74 -2.93 -24.73
C LEU A 129 14.47 -4.12 -24.11
N GLY A 130 13.79 -5.26 -23.97
CA GLY A 130 14.44 -6.51 -23.61
C GLY A 130 14.75 -6.65 -22.12
N PHE A 131 16.02 -6.78 -21.75
CA PHE A 131 16.47 -7.32 -20.45
C PHE A 131 15.83 -6.63 -19.25
N GLY A 132 15.75 -7.36 -18.13
CA GLY A 132 14.93 -6.99 -16.99
C GLY A 132 15.71 -6.54 -15.76
N ASN A 133 15.05 -5.75 -14.92
CA ASN A 133 15.61 -5.27 -13.67
C ASN A 133 15.48 -6.30 -12.56
N SER A 134 16.41 -6.23 -11.61
CA SER A 134 16.30 -6.98 -10.35
C SER A 134 16.60 -6.07 -9.18
N PHE A 135 15.62 -5.92 -8.31
CA PHE A 135 15.68 -5.08 -7.14
C PHE A 135 15.60 -5.94 -5.88
N LYS A 136 16.54 -5.69 -4.97
CA LYS A 136 16.51 -6.23 -3.63
C LYS A 136 16.42 -5.05 -2.68
N ASN A 137 15.54 -5.17 -1.68
CA ASN A 137 15.37 -4.18 -0.62
C ASN A 137 15.06 -2.76 -1.12
N TYR A 138 14.01 -2.63 -1.91
CA TYR A 138 13.60 -1.33 -2.42
C TYR A 138 12.70 -0.61 -1.42
N SER A 139 13.12 0.55 -0.90
CA SER A 139 12.36 1.29 0.13
C SER A 139 12.07 0.46 1.39
N ASP A 140 12.98 -0.46 1.75
CA ASP A 140 12.89 -1.36 2.92
C ASP A 140 13.60 -0.77 4.16
N ASP A 141 13.47 0.53 4.38
CA ASP A 141 14.16 1.24 5.44
C ASP A 141 13.44 1.08 6.78
N GLY A 142 13.59 -0.07 7.42
CA GLY A 142 13.08 -0.35 8.77
C GLY A 142 13.54 0.62 9.88
N HIS A 143 14.19 1.75 9.55
CA HIS A 143 14.66 2.83 10.43
C HIS A 143 14.23 4.24 10.01
N SER A 144 13.74 4.45 8.78
CA SER A 144 13.18 5.75 8.37
C SER A 144 11.67 5.65 8.55
N SER A 145 11.11 6.58 9.33
CA SER A 145 9.77 6.40 9.86
C SER A 145 8.69 6.46 8.78
N ASP A 146 8.97 6.99 7.58
CA ASP A 146 7.92 7.33 6.61
C ASP A 146 8.46 7.44 5.16
N PRO A 147 8.58 6.36 4.37
CA PRO A 147 8.89 6.49 2.94
C PRO A 147 7.68 7.10 2.20
N ILE A 148 7.70 8.44 2.05
CA ILE A 148 6.82 9.17 1.14
C ILE A 148 7.46 9.16 -0.24
N ASN A 149 6.95 8.32 -1.14
CA ASN A 149 7.48 8.23 -2.51
C ASN A 149 6.40 8.60 -3.53
N SER A 150 6.74 9.48 -4.46
CA SER A 150 5.91 9.73 -5.64
C SER A 150 6.64 9.26 -6.90
N PHE A 151 6.05 8.27 -7.55
CA PHE A 151 6.49 7.68 -8.80
C PHE A 151 5.69 8.27 -9.94
N THR A 152 6.37 8.93 -10.88
CA THR A 152 5.68 9.43 -12.06
C THR A 152 5.51 8.33 -13.12
N GLN A 153 6.56 7.56 -13.41
CA GLN A 153 6.50 6.56 -14.46
C GLN A 153 7.45 5.38 -14.24
N TYR A 154 6.93 4.17 -14.42
CA TYR A 154 7.73 2.95 -14.43
C TYR A 154 7.28 2.02 -15.57
N SER A 155 8.23 1.50 -16.36
CA SER A 155 8.01 0.56 -17.48
C SER A 155 6.95 1.01 -18.50
N HIS A 156 6.74 2.33 -18.66
CA HIS A 156 5.78 2.83 -19.64
C HIS A 156 6.28 2.61 -21.07
N GLY A 157 5.47 1.97 -21.91
CA GLY A 157 5.80 1.71 -23.30
C GLY A 157 7.03 0.81 -23.48
N SER A 158 7.44 0.08 -22.44
CA SER A 158 8.54 -0.87 -22.53
C SER A 158 8.14 -2.08 -23.40
N VAL A 159 9.12 -2.76 -23.97
CA VAL A 159 8.90 -3.94 -24.83
C VAL A 159 9.71 -5.11 -24.31
N SER A 160 9.03 -6.20 -23.97
CA SER A 160 9.59 -7.44 -23.42
C SER A 160 10.41 -7.24 -22.14
N HIS A 161 10.17 -6.13 -21.42
CA HIS A 161 10.94 -5.75 -20.23
C HIS A 161 10.51 -6.53 -18.98
N GLY A 162 11.48 -7.10 -18.28
CA GLY A 162 11.26 -7.85 -17.06
C GLY A 162 11.57 -7.02 -15.81
N GLU A 163 10.92 -7.33 -14.69
CA GLU A 163 11.29 -6.83 -13.38
C GLU A 163 11.14 -7.92 -12.33
N LYS A 164 12.06 -7.92 -11.36
CA LYS A 164 12.03 -8.80 -10.20
C LYS A 164 12.27 -8.00 -8.94
N PHE A 165 11.34 -8.06 -8.01
CA PHE A 165 11.41 -7.46 -6.69
C PHE A 165 11.44 -8.55 -5.64
N SER A 166 12.57 -8.71 -4.95
CA SER A 166 12.63 -9.58 -3.78
C SER A 166 11.86 -8.99 -2.60
N SER A 167 11.91 -7.67 -2.48
CA SER A 167 11.17 -6.88 -1.50
C SER A 167 11.04 -5.44 -1.99
N TYR A 168 9.87 -4.88 -1.73
CA TYR A 168 9.48 -3.53 -2.11
C TYR A 168 8.65 -2.94 -0.96
N GLY A 169 9.10 -1.87 -0.33
CA GLY A 169 8.38 -1.12 0.71
C GLY A 169 8.03 -1.95 1.95
N THR A 170 8.84 -2.95 2.29
CA THR A 170 8.54 -3.88 3.38
C THR A 170 8.97 -3.34 4.74
N SER A 171 8.26 -3.74 5.80
CA SER A 171 8.56 -3.37 7.20
C SER A 171 8.55 -1.87 7.52
N GLY A 172 7.88 -1.05 6.69
CA GLY A 172 7.69 0.38 6.94
C GLY A 172 6.65 0.68 8.03
N ASN A 173 6.83 1.76 8.78
CA ASN A 173 5.85 2.19 9.77
C ASN A 173 4.68 2.96 9.14
N VAL A 174 4.97 4.02 8.36
CA VAL A 174 3.95 4.71 7.54
C VAL A 174 4.44 4.77 6.10
N VAL A 175 3.84 3.98 5.22
CA VAL A 175 4.19 3.93 3.81
C VAL A 175 3.16 4.74 3.04
N ASP A 176 3.57 5.85 2.46
CA ASP A 176 2.73 6.70 1.61
C ASP A 176 3.34 6.74 0.21
N GLN A 177 2.70 6.07 -0.74
CA GLN A 177 3.20 5.98 -2.11
C GLN A 177 2.15 6.33 -3.15
N SER A 178 2.57 7.13 -4.13
CA SER A 178 1.76 7.42 -5.30
C SER A 178 2.47 6.99 -6.58
N PHE A 179 1.71 6.42 -7.51
CA PHE A 179 2.18 6.00 -8.82
C PHE A 179 1.25 6.56 -9.88
N ASN A 180 1.77 7.43 -10.73
CA ASN A 180 0.97 7.97 -11.82
C ASN A 180 0.83 6.92 -12.95
N THR A 181 1.93 6.33 -13.40
CA THR A 181 1.89 5.27 -14.41
C THR A 181 2.84 4.13 -14.09
N TYR A 182 2.35 2.90 -14.15
CA TYR A 182 3.16 1.69 -14.06
C TYR A 182 2.78 0.75 -15.20
N GLY A 183 3.72 0.38 -16.08
CA GLY A 183 3.47 -0.57 -17.17
C GLY A 183 2.52 -0.11 -18.27
N THR A 184 2.10 1.15 -18.26
CA THR A 184 1.11 1.66 -19.21
C THR A 184 1.70 1.62 -20.63
N HIS A 185 0.95 1.08 -21.60
CA HIS A 185 1.41 0.79 -22.98
C HIS A 185 2.57 -0.21 -23.11
N ALA A 186 2.96 -0.93 -22.05
CA ALA A 186 4.01 -1.95 -22.17
C ALA A 186 3.58 -3.11 -23.08
N VAL A 187 4.51 -3.71 -23.82
CA VAL A 187 4.26 -4.83 -24.74
C VAL A 187 5.12 -6.02 -24.33
N GLY A 188 4.50 -7.08 -23.83
CA GLY A 188 5.15 -8.23 -23.22
C GLY A 188 5.80 -7.88 -21.88
N GLY A 189 6.77 -8.69 -21.48
CA GLY A 189 7.52 -8.49 -20.24
C GLY A 189 6.89 -9.20 -19.05
N THR A 190 7.66 -9.27 -17.96
CA THR A 190 7.29 -10.02 -16.75
C THR A 190 7.56 -9.24 -15.47
N GLY A 191 6.65 -9.21 -14.51
CA GLY A 191 6.90 -8.67 -13.17
C GLY A 191 6.82 -9.75 -12.08
N GLU A 192 7.91 -10.01 -11.35
CA GLU A 192 7.94 -10.95 -10.23
C GLU A 192 8.09 -10.19 -8.91
N PHE A 193 7.11 -10.29 -8.02
CA PHE A 193 7.11 -9.62 -6.72
C PHE A 193 7.03 -10.65 -5.61
N LYS A 194 8.12 -10.80 -4.84
CA LYS A 194 8.13 -11.74 -3.71
C LYS A 194 7.50 -11.16 -2.46
N ASN A 195 7.82 -9.91 -2.14
CA ASN A 195 7.24 -9.17 -1.02
C ASN A 195 6.97 -7.74 -1.45
N TYR A 196 5.70 -7.36 -1.58
CA TYR A 196 5.29 -6.02 -1.94
C TYR A 196 4.52 -5.42 -0.77
N ASN A 197 5.07 -4.40 -0.12
CA ASN A 197 4.54 -3.72 1.07
C ASN A 197 4.13 -4.70 2.19
N ASN A 198 4.95 -5.73 2.43
CA ASN A 198 4.73 -6.75 3.43
C ASN A 198 5.17 -6.25 4.83
N HIS A 199 4.44 -6.61 5.89
CA HIS A 199 4.70 -6.20 7.29
C HIS A 199 4.70 -4.67 7.50
N VAL A 200 3.83 -3.95 6.81
CA VAL A 200 3.70 -2.50 6.97
C VAL A 200 2.72 -2.19 8.11
N ASN A 201 2.98 -1.15 8.91
CA ASN A 201 2.04 -0.77 9.96
C ASN A 201 0.88 0.06 9.40
N VAL A 202 1.16 1.18 8.72
CA VAL A 202 0.16 2.04 8.07
C VAL A 202 0.51 2.20 6.59
N LEU A 203 -0.41 1.84 5.70
CA LEU A 203 -0.22 1.88 4.24
C LEU A 203 -1.17 2.88 3.56
N ASP A 204 -0.66 3.66 2.64
CA ASP A 204 -1.46 4.44 1.68
C ASP A 204 -0.83 4.34 0.30
N LEU A 205 -1.43 3.54 -0.59
CA LEU A 205 -1.00 3.40 -1.97
C LEU A 205 -2.00 4.04 -2.93
N ARG A 206 -1.51 4.84 -3.87
CA ARG A 206 -2.37 5.54 -4.84
C ARG A 206 -1.87 5.35 -6.25
N PHE A 207 -2.61 4.64 -7.07
CA PHE A 207 -2.29 4.35 -8.47
C PHE A 207 -3.26 5.11 -9.39
N THR A 208 -2.73 5.96 -10.27
CA THR A 208 -3.55 6.58 -11.32
C THR A 208 -3.77 5.59 -12.46
N THR A 209 -2.71 5.04 -13.04
CA THR A 209 -2.82 3.97 -14.04
C THR A 209 -1.86 2.83 -13.72
N TYR A 210 -2.37 1.61 -13.72
CA TYR A 210 -1.58 0.41 -13.48
C TYR A 210 -1.81 -0.61 -14.59
N SER A 211 -0.82 -0.78 -15.46
CA SER A 211 -0.80 -1.69 -16.61
C SER A 211 -1.88 -1.42 -17.66
N ASP A 212 -2.42 -0.21 -17.68
CA ASP A 212 -3.39 0.23 -18.69
C ASP A 212 -2.81 0.17 -20.11
N LYS A 213 -3.62 -0.25 -21.08
CA LYS A 213 -3.21 -0.42 -22.49
C LYS A 213 -1.98 -1.31 -22.68
N GLY A 214 -1.60 -2.09 -21.67
CA GLY A 214 -0.53 -3.08 -21.77
C GLY A 214 -0.96 -4.26 -22.64
N VAL A 215 -0.01 -4.87 -23.34
CA VAL A 215 -0.23 -6.03 -24.21
C VAL A 215 0.60 -7.19 -23.71
N SER A 216 -0.01 -8.34 -23.40
CA SER A 216 0.67 -9.61 -23.07
C SER A 216 1.68 -9.54 -21.92
N ARG A 217 1.53 -8.60 -20.99
CA ARG A 217 2.39 -8.49 -19.81
C ARG A 217 1.94 -9.50 -18.76
N VAL A 218 2.90 -10.19 -18.15
CA VAL A 218 2.65 -11.22 -17.14
C VAL A 218 3.20 -10.77 -15.80
N GLN A 219 2.44 -10.90 -14.71
CA GLN A 219 2.92 -10.56 -13.38
C GLN A 219 2.58 -11.65 -12.37
N SER A 220 3.44 -11.81 -11.38
CA SER A 220 3.26 -12.76 -10.29
C SER A 220 3.62 -12.11 -8.97
N PHE A 221 2.72 -12.20 -8.01
CA PHE A 221 2.86 -11.66 -6.66
C PHE A 221 2.78 -12.81 -5.66
N LYS A 222 3.87 -13.04 -4.93
CA LYS A 222 3.90 -14.07 -3.89
C LYS A 222 3.23 -13.58 -2.60
N ALA A 223 3.59 -12.37 -2.17
CA ALA A 223 2.99 -11.68 -1.04
C ALA A 223 2.80 -10.21 -1.41
N TYR A 224 1.55 -9.80 -1.56
CA TYR A 224 1.15 -8.42 -1.83
C TYR A 224 0.39 -7.91 -0.60
N THR A 225 0.91 -6.85 0.02
CA THR A 225 0.34 -6.14 1.19
C THR A 225 0.01 -7.04 2.39
N GLU A 226 0.74 -8.14 2.57
CA GLU A 226 0.49 -9.08 3.67
C GLU A 226 0.97 -8.58 5.03
N ASN A 227 0.39 -9.13 6.11
CA ASN A 227 0.76 -8.85 7.50
C ASN A 227 0.73 -7.34 7.82
N THR A 228 -0.18 -6.60 7.18
CA THR A 228 -0.27 -5.15 7.33
C THR A 228 -1.32 -4.78 8.39
N ASN A 229 -1.05 -3.80 9.24
CA ASN A 229 -1.97 -3.47 10.34
C ASN A 229 -3.12 -2.56 9.91
N SER A 230 -2.87 -1.50 9.15
CA SER A 230 -3.94 -0.65 8.63
C SER A 230 -3.53 0.09 7.36
N GLY A 231 -4.52 0.59 6.62
CA GLY A 231 -4.26 1.39 5.44
C GLY A 231 -5.25 1.19 4.32
N ASN A 232 -4.91 1.78 3.17
CA ASN A 232 -5.71 1.65 1.97
C ASN A 232 -4.80 1.62 0.73
N GLU A 233 -5.31 1.01 -0.33
CA GLU A 233 -4.78 1.20 -1.67
C GLU A 233 -5.91 1.62 -2.61
N SER A 234 -5.58 2.51 -3.54
CA SER A 234 -6.56 3.06 -4.47
C SER A 234 -6.05 3.03 -5.90
N PHE A 235 -6.91 2.63 -6.81
CA PHE A 235 -6.63 2.54 -8.24
C PHE A 235 -7.68 3.34 -9.00
N THR A 236 -7.24 4.38 -9.71
CA THR A 236 -8.10 5.07 -10.68
C THR A 236 -8.37 4.16 -11.87
N SER A 237 -7.38 3.42 -12.32
CA SER A 237 -7.51 2.39 -13.34
C SER A 237 -6.43 1.31 -13.21
N TYR A 238 -6.84 0.06 -13.37
CA TYR A 238 -5.99 -1.11 -13.40
C TYR A 238 -6.31 -1.93 -14.66
N GLY A 239 -5.32 -2.18 -15.52
CA GLY A 239 -5.44 -3.04 -16.70
C GLY A 239 -6.42 -2.53 -17.77
N LYS A 240 -6.82 -1.26 -17.72
CA LYS A 240 -7.86 -0.72 -18.59
C LYS A 240 -7.40 -0.67 -20.05
N ASN A 241 -8.24 -1.15 -20.97
CA ASN A 241 -7.90 -1.35 -22.40
C ASN A 241 -6.67 -2.26 -22.64
N GLY A 242 -6.28 -3.10 -21.67
CA GLY A 242 -5.19 -4.06 -21.85
C GLY A 242 -5.57 -5.20 -22.79
N ASN A 243 -4.58 -5.94 -23.29
CA ASN A 243 -4.81 -7.11 -24.15
C ASN A 243 -3.87 -8.27 -23.76
N GLY A 244 -4.41 -9.41 -23.33
CA GLY A 244 -3.62 -10.61 -23.04
C GLY A 244 -2.82 -10.55 -21.75
N ALA A 245 -3.12 -9.62 -20.84
CA ALA A 245 -2.42 -9.50 -19.57
C ALA A 245 -2.72 -10.70 -18.65
N LYS A 246 -1.75 -11.11 -17.84
CA LYS A 246 -1.93 -12.19 -16.87
C LYS A 246 -1.36 -11.81 -15.51
N ASN A 247 -2.14 -11.85 -14.45
CA ASN A 247 -1.65 -11.63 -13.09
C ASN A 247 -1.95 -12.84 -12.19
N ASP A 248 -0.92 -13.32 -11.49
CA ASP A 248 -1.04 -14.43 -10.53
C ASP A 248 -0.70 -13.92 -9.12
N PHE A 249 -1.67 -13.92 -8.21
CA PHE A 249 -1.50 -13.55 -6.81
C PHE A 249 -1.59 -14.78 -5.92
N VAL A 250 -0.48 -15.16 -5.28
CA VAL A 250 -0.46 -16.23 -4.29
C VAL A 250 -1.12 -15.75 -2.99
N GLY A 251 -0.80 -14.54 -2.56
CA GLY A 251 -1.42 -13.88 -1.44
C GLY A 251 -1.54 -12.38 -1.64
N TYR A 252 -2.74 -11.88 -1.37
CA TYR A 252 -3.14 -10.48 -1.47
C TYR A 252 -3.79 -10.09 -0.14
N SER A 253 -3.23 -9.11 0.57
CA SER A 253 -3.71 -8.62 1.87
C SER A 253 -3.98 -9.74 2.90
N THR A 254 -3.20 -10.82 2.85
CA THR A 254 -3.36 -11.97 3.76
C THR A 254 -2.80 -11.64 5.15
N ASN A 255 -3.43 -12.17 6.20
CA ASN A 255 -3.10 -11.90 7.63
C ASN A 255 -3.05 -10.40 7.99
N SER A 256 -3.82 -9.56 7.29
CA SER A 256 -3.83 -8.11 7.49
C SER A 256 -5.04 -7.66 8.30
N ASN A 257 -4.91 -6.58 9.05
CA ASN A 257 -6.00 -6.10 9.91
C ASN A 257 -6.93 -5.16 9.12
N GLY A 258 -6.75 -3.84 9.15
CA GLY A 258 -7.63 -2.88 8.48
C GLY A 258 -7.11 -2.37 7.15
N ILE A 259 -7.07 -3.25 6.13
CA ILE A 259 -6.61 -2.89 4.79
C ILE A 259 -7.76 -2.82 3.81
N GLY A 260 -7.89 -1.65 3.19
CA GLY A 260 -8.81 -1.37 2.10
C GLY A 260 -8.18 -1.54 0.72
N SER A 261 -8.97 -1.93 -0.27
CA SER A 261 -8.65 -1.82 -1.69
C SER A 261 -9.80 -1.16 -2.46
N ASP A 262 -9.54 0.02 -3.02
CA ASP A 262 -10.50 0.84 -3.75
C ASP A 262 -10.15 0.88 -5.25
N PHE A 263 -11.03 0.37 -6.10
CA PHE A 263 -10.86 0.38 -7.55
C PHE A 263 -11.97 1.18 -8.22
N ASN A 264 -11.60 2.29 -8.86
CA ASN A 264 -12.52 3.03 -9.75
C ASN A 264 -12.79 2.24 -11.04
N GLY A 265 -11.77 1.54 -11.55
CA GLY A 265 -11.89 0.64 -12.69
C GLY A 265 -10.83 -0.44 -12.69
N TYR A 266 -11.27 -1.69 -12.69
CA TYR A 266 -10.41 -2.87 -12.81
C TYR A 266 -10.76 -3.59 -14.11
N GLY A 267 -9.79 -3.77 -15.01
CA GLY A 267 -9.95 -4.53 -16.25
C GLY A 267 -10.99 -3.96 -17.24
N GLU A 268 -11.37 -2.69 -17.13
CA GLU A 268 -12.39 -2.11 -18.03
C GLU A 268 -11.93 -2.23 -19.49
N THR A 269 -12.79 -2.74 -20.37
CA THR A 269 -12.50 -2.94 -21.81
C THR A 269 -11.27 -3.80 -22.12
N ALA A 270 -10.74 -4.51 -21.13
CA ALA A 270 -9.58 -5.36 -21.35
C ALA A 270 -9.97 -6.58 -22.18
N ASN A 271 -9.04 -7.07 -23.00
CA ASN A 271 -9.22 -8.23 -23.86
C ASN A 271 -8.32 -9.38 -23.41
N SER A 272 -8.84 -10.60 -23.35
CA SER A 272 -8.10 -11.84 -23.11
C SER A 272 -7.24 -11.80 -21.84
N VAL A 273 -7.70 -11.09 -20.80
CA VAL A 273 -6.97 -10.99 -19.53
C VAL A 273 -7.23 -12.20 -18.65
N ASN A 274 -6.23 -12.61 -17.88
CA ASN A 274 -6.31 -13.77 -17.01
C ASN A 274 -5.71 -13.45 -15.63
N ASP A 275 -6.58 -13.18 -14.66
CA ASP A 275 -6.16 -12.89 -13.29
C ASP A 275 -6.54 -14.03 -12.33
N THR A 276 -5.57 -14.51 -11.56
CA THR A 276 -5.76 -15.60 -10.60
C THR A 276 -5.33 -15.16 -9.21
N PHE A 277 -6.26 -15.24 -8.27
CA PHE A 277 -6.03 -14.99 -6.86
C PHE A 277 -6.14 -16.29 -6.07
N VAL A 278 -5.02 -16.85 -5.64
CA VAL A 278 -4.97 -18.03 -4.78
C VAL A 278 -5.55 -17.70 -3.39
N SER A 279 -5.18 -16.53 -2.85
CA SER A 279 -5.64 -16.00 -1.57
C SER A 279 -5.85 -14.49 -1.68
N TYR A 280 -7.08 -14.04 -1.43
CA TYR A 280 -7.43 -12.63 -1.38
C TYR A 280 -8.07 -12.30 -0.03
N GLY A 281 -7.40 -11.50 0.79
CA GLY A 281 -7.90 -11.04 2.10
C GLY A 281 -8.04 -12.13 3.17
N ASN A 282 -7.46 -13.32 2.98
CA ASN A 282 -7.59 -14.44 3.91
C ASN A 282 -6.94 -14.14 5.27
N ASN A 283 -7.52 -14.67 6.35
CA ASN A 283 -7.13 -14.43 7.75
C ASN A 283 -7.06 -12.94 8.11
N GLY A 284 -7.80 -12.10 7.38
CA GLY A 284 -7.81 -10.67 7.61
C GLY A 284 -8.84 -10.28 8.69
N ASP A 285 -8.55 -9.27 9.49
CA ASP A 285 -9.51 -8.83 10.52
C ASP A 285 -10.61 -7.97 9.88
N VAL A 286 -10.23 -6.91 9.16
CA VAL A 286 -11.14 -5.94 8.53
C VAL A 286 -10.84 -5.73 7.05
N PRO A 287 -11.09 -6.75 6.19
CA PRO A 287 -10.95 -6.58 4.76
C PRO A 287 -12.04 -5.66 4.20
N GLU A 288 -11.65 -4.55 3.58
CA GLU A 288 -12.57 -3.65 2.89
C GLU A 288 -12.24 -3.57 1.40
N ASN A 289 -13.16 -3.97 0.52
CA ASN A 289 -12.90 -3.90 -0.92
C ASN A 289 -14.03 -3.19 -1.63
N ARG A 290 -13.71 -2.15 -2.40
CA ARG A 290 -14.71 -1.34 -3.10
C ARG A 290 -14.35 -1.23 -4.57
N PHE A 291 -15.13 -1.90 -5.40
CA PHE A 291 -15.01 -1.85 -6.85
C PHE A 291 -16.16 -1.04 -7.42
N GLN A 292 -15.86 0.12 -8.00
CA GLN A 292 -16.83 0.88 -8.78
C GLN A 292 -17.11 0.19 -10.13
N SER A 293 -16.10 -0.46 -10.69
CA SER A 293 -16.18 -1.19 -11.94
C SER A 293 -15.16 -2.32 -11.94
N TYR A 294 -15.63 -3.55 -12.07
CA TYR A 294 -14.81 -4.75 -12.17
C TYR A 294 -15.13 -5.46 -13.50
N GLY A 295 -14.16 -5.48 -14.40
CA GLY A 295 -14.20 -6.16 -15.69
C GLY A 295 -15.17 -5.57 -16.72
N ASP A 296 -15.74 -4.37 -16.51
CA ASP A 296 -16.80 -3.81 -17.39
C ASP A 296 -16.39 -3.79 -18.87
N ARG A 297 -17.24 -4.36 -19.72
CA ARG A 297 -17.05 -4.47 -21.18
C ARG A 297 -15.77 -5.20 -21.61
N GLY A 298 -15.19 -6.01 -20.73
CA GLY A 298 -14.06 -6.87 -21.08
C GLY A 298 -14.44 -7.98 -22.05
N LEU A 299 -13.50 -8.45 -22.86
CA LEU A 299 -13.69 -9.54 -23.84
C LEU A 299 -12.72 -10.68 -23.57
N GLY A 300 -13.16 -11.94 -23.60
CA GLY A 300 -12.28 -13.08 -23.32
C GLY A 300 -11.69 -13.09 -21.90
N VAL A 301 -12.35 -12.46 -20.92
CA VAL A 301 -11.82 -12.31 -19.55
C VAL A 301 -11.89 -13.64 -18.79
N ILE A 302 -10.83 -13.95 -18.04
CA ILE A 302 -10.74 -15.09 -17.13
C ILE A 302 -10.26 -14.61 -15.76
N ASP A 303 -11.16 -14.47 -14.79
CA ASP A 303 -10.80 -14.06 -13.42
C ASP A 303 -11.18 -15.12 -12.41
N ASN A 304 -10.20 -15.56 -11.62
CA ASN A 304 -10.34 -16.69 -10.71
C ASN A 304 -9.94 -16.33 -9.29
N PHE A 305 -10.93 -16.16 -8.42
CA PHE A 305 -10.69 -16.13 -6.97
C PHE A 305 -10.79 -17.53 -6.41
N ILE A 306 -9.64 -18.17 -6.21
CA ILE A 306 -9.58 -19.51 -5.61
C ILE A 306 -10.05 -19.45 -4.15
N SER A 307 -9.60 -18.44 -3.41
CA SER A 307 -10.04 -18.14 -2.04
C SER A 307 -10.20 -16.64 -1.86
N TYR A 308 -11.36 -16.23 -1.35
CA TYR A 308 -11.69 -14.84 -1.06
C TYR A 308 -12.19 -14.72 0.38
N ASN A 309 -11.54 -13.90 1.21
CA ASN A 309 -11.83 -13.62 2.62
C ASN A 309 -12.02 -14.88 3.50
N LYS A 310 -11.25 -15.94 3.26
CA LYS A 310 -11.31 -17.14 4.10
C LYS A 310 -10.78 -16.84 5.50
N GLU A 311 -11.51 -17.27 6.54
CA GLU A 311 -11.23 -17.02 7.95
C GLU A 311 -11.03 -15.53 8.32
N SER A 312 -11.62 -14.63 7.52
CA SER A 312 -11.65 -13.20 7.86
C SER A 312 -12.76 -12.88 8.85
N ASN A 313 -12.66 -11.75 9.57
CA ASN A 313 -13.54 -11.43 10.70
C ASN A 313 -14.68 -10.45 10.35
N VAL A 314 -14.42 -9.14 10.38
CA VAL A 314 -15.42 -8.07 10.23
C VAL A 314 -14.98 -7.08 9.16
N GLY A 315 -15.59 -7.09 7.97
CA GLY A 315 -15.22 -6.18 6.87
C GLY A 315 -16.41 -5.73 6.03
N ASP A 316 -16.17 -5.18 4.85
CA ASP A 316 -17.23 -4.84 3.88
C ASP A 316 -16.70 -4.91 2.45
N ASN A 317 -17.38 -5.66 1.59
CA ASN A 317 -17.05 -5.72 0.17
C ASN A 317 -18.20 -5.14 -0.65
N THR A 318 -17.90 -4.20 -1.53
CA THR A 318 -18.89 -3.58 -2.41
C THR A 318 -18.41 -3.62 -3.85
N PHE A 319 -19.25 -4.18 -4.71
CA PHE A 319 -19.09 -4.14 -6.15
C PHE A 319 -20.27 -3.37 -6.72
N LYS A 320 -20.01 -2.19 -7.29
CA LYS A 320 -21.05 -1.45 -8.00
C LYS A 320 -21.37 -2.17 -9.31
N ASN A 321 -20.36 -2.45 -10.12
CA ASN A 321 -20.50 -3.28 -11.31
C ASN A 321 -19.48 -4.41 -11.27
N TYR A 322 -19.92 -5.63 -11.61
CA TYR A 322 -19.06 -6.81 -11.68
C TYR A 322 -19.37 -7.59 -12.95
N GLY A 323 -18.44 -7.64 -13.91
CA GLY A 323 -18.60 -8.33 -15.20
C GLY A 323 -19.71 -7.75 -16.08
N LYS A 324 -20.05 -6.47 -15.92
CA LYS A 324 -21.11 -5.81 -16.70
C LYS A 324 -20.70 -5.73 -18.18
N ASN A 325 -21.60 -6.14 -19.07
CA ASN A 325 -21.41 -6.14 -20.53
C ASN A 325 -20.15 -6.88 -21.00
N SER A 326 -19.61 -7.78 -20.18
CA SER A 326 -18.36 -8.48 -20.47
C SER A 326 -18.63 -9.81 -21.16
N THR A 327 -17.64 -10.31 -21.89
CA THR A 327 -17.63 -11.65 -22.49
C THR A 327 -16.36 -12.37 -22.06
N GLY A 328 -16.40 -13.69 -21.92
CA GLY A 328 -15.23 -14.45 -21.49
C GLY A 328 -15.58 -15.85 -21.03
N ASP A 329 -14.55 -16.61 -20.68
CA ASP A 329 -14.74 -18.00 -20.31
C ASP A 329 -15.23 -18.13 -18.88
N GLU A 330 -14.66 -17.38 -17.92
CA GLU A 330 -14.95 -17.57 -16.49
C GLU A 330 -14.59 -16.33 -15.64
N ILE A 331 -15.53 -15.77 -14.88
CA ILE A 331 -15.26 -14.81 -13.80
C ILE A 331 -15.90 -15.36 -12.52
N ASN A 332 -15.14 -16.10 -11.73
CA ASN A 332 -15.71 -16.93 -10.67
C ASN A 332 -15.01 -16.79 -9.32
N PHE A 333 -15.81 -16.95 -8.28
CA PHE A 333 -15.37 -17.20 -6.93
C PHE A 333 -15.45 -18.69 -6.60
N LYS A 334 -14.31 -19.39 -6.55
CA LYS A 334 -14.28 -20.82 -6.24
C LYS A 334 -14.57 -21.08 -4.77
N ASN A 335 -13.98 -20.30 -3.86
CA ASN A 335 -14.28 -20.35 -2.44
C ASN A 335 -14.42 -18.92 -1.90
N TYR A 336 -15.65 -18.48 -1.68
CA TYR A 336 -15.95 -17.19 -1.10
C TYR A 336 -16.34 -17.36 0.37
N GLU A 337 -15.44 -16.95 1.25
CA GLU A 337 -15.58 -16.97 2.71
C GLU A 337 -15.89 -18.34 3.32
N GLN A 338 -14.88 -18.89 3.99
CA GLN A 338 -15.00 -20.01 4.90
C GLN A 338 -14.47 -19.51 6.25
N GLY A 339 -15.31 -18.86 7.07
CA GLY A 339 -14.90 -18.17 8.30
C GLY A 339 -16.01 -18.08 9.34
N HIS A 340 -15.70 -17.90 10.62
CA HIS A 340 -16.72 -17.85 11.69
C HIS A 340 -17.64 -16.63 11.57
N ASN A 341 -17.09 -15.50 11.10
CA ASN A 341 -17.83 -14.26 10.92
C ASN A 341 -17.92 -13.95 9.42
N PRO A 342 -19.13 -14.04 8.82
CA PRO A 342 -19.31 -13.77 7.40
C PRO A 342 -19.18 -12.27 7.12
N VAL A 343 -18.21 -11.90 6.27
CA VAL A 343 -17.99 -10.51 5.84
C VAL A 343 -19.08 -10.15 4.83
N PRO A 344 -19.87 -9.08 5.05
CA PRO A 344 -20.88 -8.65 4.09
C PRO A 344 -20.28 -8.37 2.71
N THR A 345 -21.02 -8.74 1.67
CA THR A 345 -20.69 -8.38 0.29
C THR A 345 -21.93 -7.93 -0.44
N ARG A 346 -21.84 -6.79 -1.13
CA ARG A 346 -22.94 -6.18 -1.90
C ARG A 346 -22.56 -6.02 -3.36
N PHE A 347 -23.42 -6.51 -4.24
CA PHE A 347 -23.34 -6.31 -5.68
C PHE A 347 -24.51 -5.44 -6.15
N SER A 348 -24.24 -4.28 -6.73
CA SER A 348 -25.31 -3.46 -7.32
C SER A 348 -25.72 -4.00 -8.69
N GLU A 349 -24.75 -4.36 -9.53
CA GLU A 349 -24.94 -4.96 -10.84
C GLU A 349 -23.97 -6.12 -11.04
N TYR A 350 -24.48 -7.34 -11.18
CA TYR A 350 -23.68 -8.56 -11.26
C TYR A 350 -23.91 -9.32 -12.56
N GLY A 351 -22.88 -9.42 -13.41
CA GLY A 351 -22.89 -10.16 -14.66
C GLY A 351 -23.90 -9.64 -15.69
N LEU A 352 -24.45 -8.43 -15.53
CA LEU A 352 -25.49 -7.90 -16.41
C LEU A 352 -24.96 -7.82 -17.85
N LYS A 353 -25.47 -8.70 -18.71
CA LYS A 353 -25.14 -8.75 -20.14
C LYS A 353 -26.40 -9.05 -20.94
N ASP A 354 -26.41 -8.54 -22.16
CA ASP A 354 -27.30 -8.95 -23.25
C ASP A 354 -26.41 -9.47 -24.42
N PRO A 355 -26.40 -10.77 -24.82
CA PRO A 355 -26.74 -12.03 -24.15
C PRO A 355 -25.52 -12.99 -23.88
N ALA A 356 -25.64 -13.81 -22.81
CA ALA A 356 -25.17 -15.20 -22.53
C ALA A 356 -23.77 -15.75 -22.94
N THR A 357 -22.66 -15.01 -22.90
CA THR A 357 -21.32 -15.59 -23.21
C THR A 357 -20.28 -15.44 -22.10
N LEU A 358 -20.70 -15.22 -20.86
CA LEU A 358 -19.81 -15.14 -19.71
C LEU A 358 -20.33 -16.10 -18.66
N GLN A 359 -19.49 -17.06 -18.23
CA GLN A 359 -19.76 -17.84 -17.03
C GLN A 359 -19.30 -17.02 -15.83
N ILE A 360 -20.24 -16.69 -14.94
CA ILE A 360 -19.97 -15.89 -13.76
C ILE A 360 -20.68 -16.51 -12.57
N GLY A 361 -20.08 -16.49 -11.38
CA GLY A 361 -20.70 -17.21 -10.28
C GLY A 361 -19.85 -17.51 -9.06
N PHE A 362 -20.46 -18.31 -8.20
CA PHE A 362 -19.89 -18.79 -6.94
C PHE A 362 -19.96 -20.31 -6.88
N ASN A 363 -18.82 -20.97 -6.74
CA ASN A 363 -18.80 -22.42 -6.54
C ASN A 363 -19.11 -22.76 -5.10
N LYS A 364 -18.49 -22.07 -4.13
CA LYS A 364 -18.78 -22.19 -2.69
C LYS A 364 -18.89 -20.82 -2.05
N TYR A 365 -19.98 -20.55 -1.33
CA TYR A 365 -20.19 -19.25 -0.68
C TYR A 365 -20.95 -19.36 0.64
N GLY A 366 -20.67 -18.43 1.57
CA GLY A 366 -21.37 -18.27 2.84
C GLY A 366 -22.53 -17.24 2.81
N PRO A 367 -23.17 -16.97 3.95
CA PRO A 367 -24.23 -15.96 4.10
C PRO A 367 -23.73 -14.53 3.79
N ASN A 368 -24.65 -13.56 3.84
CA ASN A 368 -24.38 -12.12 3.67
C ASN A 368 -23.91 -11.69 2.27
N ARG A 369 -24.52 -12.27 1.24
CA ARG A 369 -24.41 -11.81 -0.15
C ARG A 369 -25.68 -11.11 -0.58
N ASP A 370 -25.56 -9.82 -0.90
CA ASP A 370 -26.65 -9.01 -1.39
C ASP A 370 -26.44 -8.70 -2.88
N PHE A 371 -27.48 -8.90 -3.68
CA PHE A 371 -27.49 -8.61 -5.11
C PHE A 371 -28.70 -7.75 -5.42
N LYS A 372 -28.47 -6.50 -5.81
CA LYS A 372 -29.54 -5.60 -6.25
C LYS A 372 -30.04 -5.99 -7.64
N LEU A 373 -29.13 -6.20 -8.58
CA LEU A 373 -29.39 -6.67 -9.94
C LEU A 373 -28.33 -7.70 -10.34
N TYR A 374 -28.78 -8.79 -10.96
CA TYR A 374 -27.88 -9.79 -11.54
C TYR A 374 -28.49 -10.38 -12.82
N ALA A 375 -27.63 -10.88 -13.72
CA ALA A 375 -28.09 -11.51 -14.96
C ALA A 375 -28.83 -12.82 -14.66
N LYS A 376 -29.87 -13.12 -15.44
CA LYS A 376 -30.64 -14.35 -15.29
C LYS A 376 -29.94 -15.56 -15.91
N ASP A 377 -29.17 -15.31 -16.97
CA ASP A 377 -28.47 -16.34 -17.74
C ASP A 377 -26.95 -16.14 -17.59
N GLY A 378 -26.19 -17.24 -17.62
CA GLY A 378 -24.73 -17.23 -17.45
C GLY A 378 -24.25 -17.07 -16.00
N VAL A 379 -25.16 -16.83 -15.05
CA VAL A 379 -24.86 -16.75 -13.61
C VAL A 379 -25.06 -18.11 -12.95
N THR A 380 -24.08 -18.59 -12.18
CA THR A 380 -24.13 -19.87 -11.46
C THR A 380 -23.84 -19.73 -9.97
N PHE A 381 -24.61 -20.45 -9.15
CA PHE A 381 -24.40 -20.57 -7.70
C PHE A 381 -24.44 -22.05 -7.32
N THR A 382 -23.29 -22.66 -7.02
CA THR A 382 -23.20 -24.13 -6.92
C THR A 382 -23.44 -24.64 -5.49
N SER A 383 -22.77 -24.09 -4.48
CA SER A 383 -22.83 -24.61 -3.11
C SER A 383 -22.88 -23.50 -2.07
N TYR A 384 -23.92 -23.51 -1.25
CA TYR A 384 -24.10 -22.60 -0.12
C TYR A 384 -23.71 -23.27 1.20
N ILE A 385 -22.98 -22.56 2.06
CA ILE A 385 -22.55 -23.04 3.38
C ILE A 385 -23.23 -22.19 4.46
N ASN A 386 -24.18 -22.77 5.19
CA ASN A 386 -24.81 -22.12 6.34
C ASN A 386 -24.19 -22.68 7.64
N LYS A 387 -23.54 -21.83 8.44
CA LYS A 387 -22.84 -22.27 9.66
C LYS A 387 -23.73 -22.47 10.89
N THR A 388 -25.06 -22.39 10.77
CA THR A 388 -25.99 -22.74 11.86
C THR A 388 -26.14 -24.25 12.09
N GLU A 389 -25.52 -25.13 11.29
CA GLU A 389 -25.56 -26.58 11.52
C GLU A 389 -24.38 -27.07 12.38
N THR A 390 -24.43 -26.76 13.68
CA THR A 390 -23.72 -27.59 14.67
C THR A 390 -24.38 -28.96 14.76
N LYS A 391 -23.75 -29.95 14.13
CA LYS A 391 -23.88 -31.41 14.29
C LYS A 391 -25.07 -31.92 15.14
N ALA A 392 -26.10 -32.43 14.47
CA ALA A 392 -26.80 -33.62 14.92
C ALA A 392 -26.70 -34.65 13.78
N GLY A 393 -26.22 -35.86 14.08
CA GLY A 393 -25.94 -36.89 13.08
C GLY A 393 -27.15 -37.21 12.21
N GLY A 394 -26.97 -37.16 10.89
CA GLY A 394 -27.97 -37.59 9.93
C GLY A 394 -27.60 -37.14 8.52
N SER A 395 -27.19 -38.10 7.68
CA SER A 395 -27.26 -38.09 6.21
C SER A 395 -27.10 -36.72 5.51
N SER A 396 -25.95 -36.49 4.89
CA SER A 396 -25.71 -35.41 3.92
C SER A 396 -26.74 -35.46 2.79
N VAL A 397 -27.77 -34.62 2.87
CA VAL A 397 -28.70 -34.40 1.76
C VAL A 397 -28.12 -33.29 0.89
N ASN A 398 -27.73 -33.61 -0.34
CA ASN A 398 -27.42 -32.64 -1.38
C ASN A 398 -28.68 -31.81 -1.69
N LYS A 399 -28.96 -30.79 -0.87
CA LYS A 399 -30.07 -29.88 -1.09
C LYS A 399 -29.63 -28.91 -2.19
N TRP A 400 -30.00 -29.25 -3.43
CA TRP A 400 -29.98 -28.30 -4.54
C TRP A 400 -30.71 -27.04 -4.10
N VAL A 401 -29.99 -25.92 -4.07
CA VAL A 401 -30.53 -24.62 -3.70
C VAL A 401 -31.13 -23.99 -4.95
N GLU A 402 -32.41 -23.65 -4.92
CA GLU A 402 -33.04 -22.87 -5.99
C GLU A 402 -32.34 -21.50 -6.11
N PRO A 403 -31.94 -21.08 -7.33
CA PRO A 403 -31.42 -19.74 -7.58
C PRO A 403 -32.40 -18.69 -7.05
N GLY A 404 -31.94 -17.77 -6.19
CA GLY A 404 -32.75 -16.63 -5.75
C GLY A 404 -33.36 -16.72 -4.34
N LYS A 405 -33.42 -17.88 -3.68
CA LYS A 405 -34.11 -18.00 -2.38
C LYS A 405 -33.37 -17.36 -1.19
N PHE A 406 -32.07 -17.11 -1.30
CA PHE A 406 -31.26 -16.48 -0.26
C PHE A 406 -30.86 -15.04 -0.60
N PHE A 407 -31.16 -14.58 -1.81
CA PHE A 407 -30.90 -13.21 -2.22
C PHE A 407 -32.17 -12.43 -1.96
N LEU A 408 -32.19 -11.69 -0.84
CA LEU A 408 -33.24 -10.73 -0.56
C LEU A 408 -33.20 -9.65 -1.64
N LYS A 409 -33.94 -9.87 -2.74
CA LYS A 409 -34.26 -8.80 -3.68
C LYS A 409 -34.99 -7.73 -2.90
N LYS A 410 -34.31 -6.66 -2.50
CA LYS A 410 -34.98 -5.43 -2.06
C LYS A 410 -35.62 -4.82 -3.30
N ILE A 411 -36.90 -5.15 -3.49
CA ILE A 411 -37.79 -4.39 -4.36
C ILE A 411 -38.04 -3.07 -3.62
N VAL A 412 -37.50 -1.97 -4.17
CA VAL A 412 -37.98 -0.62 -3.89
C VAL A 412 -38.50 -0.07 -5.20
#